data_AF-A0A0C9UXB5-F1
#
_entry.id   AF-A0A0C9UXB5-F1
#
_cell.length_a   1.000
_cell.length_b   1.000
_cell.length_c   1.000
_cell.angle_alpha   90.00
_cell.angle_beta   90.00
_cell.angle_gamma   90.00
#
_symmetry.space_group_name_H-M   'P 1'
#
loop_
_entity.id
_entity.type
_entity.pdbx_description
1 polymer ?
#
loop_
_entity_poly.entity_id
_entity_poly.type
_entity_poly.pdbx_seq_one_letter_code
_entity_poly.pdbx_strand_id
1 'polypeptide(L)'
;ADIFNDSAMILDCLSPALPKQIRVVALCFSGSLRALCGVAAGGAKAALSIHFAKANNVGDLNAKDSSQETVIGLLGMLAGSFVVSHVTSRGATWIFLILLIAIHLATNYLAVRAVTMNSFNRQRLSLVYSSYRRTGIIDSPRNTSKRERIFTKGGRLFDETDTNLGFCDIGSSFSLLFQENNRQRSILESSRLADLFTLYANEKYIL
;
A
#
# COMPACT_ATOMS: atom_id res chain seq x y z
N ALA A 1 3.18 3.45 -4.70
CA ALA A 1 4.43 3.78 -5.41
C ALA A 1 4.13 3.90 -6.89
N ASP A 2 3.65 2.82 -7.51
CA ASP A 2 3.41 2.69 -8.95
C ASP A 2 2.54 3.80 -9.54
N ILE A 3 1.43 4.17 -8.89
CA ILE A 3 0.57 5.29 -9.33
C ILE A 3 1.37 6.60 -9.49
N PHE A 4 2.28 6.91 -8.57
CA PHE A 4 3.10 8.12 -8.65
C PHE A 4 4.13 8.01 -9.78
N ASN A 5 4.77 6.85 -9.93
CA ASN A 5 5.72 6.60 -11.02
C ASN A 5 5.07 6.74 -12.40
N ASP A 6 3.93 6.09 -12.60
CA ASP A 6 3.24 6.06 -13.89
C ASP A 6 2.67 7.44 -14.23
N SER A 7 2.15 8.17 -13.23
CA SER A 7 1.73 9.56 -13.39
C SER A 7 2.90 10.45 -13.82
N ALA A 8 4.09 10.25 -13.25
CA ALA A 8 5.29 10.98 -13.66
C ALA A 8 5.70 10.65 -15.11
N MET A 9 5.66 9.37 -15.51
CA MET A 9 5.93 8.95 -16.88
C MET A 9 4.95 9.58 -17.89
N ILE A 10 3.66 9.61 -17.56
CA ILE A 10 2.64 10.25 -18.40
C ILE A 10 2.92 11.75 -18.54
N LEU A 11 3.24 12.44 -17.44
CA LEU A 11 3.57 13.87 -17.45
C LEU A 11 4.80 14.16 -18.30
N ASP A 12 5.83 13.32 -18.23
CA ASP A 12 7.03 13.49 -19.04
C ASP A 12 6.76 13.32 -20.54
N CYS A 13 5.97 12.31 -20.91
CA CYS A 13 5.55 12.10 -22.29
C CYS A 13 4.62 13.20 -22.81
N LEU A 14 3.80 13.81 -21.93
CA LEU A 14 2.93 14.94 -22.26
C LEU A 14 3.69 16.27 -22.33
N SER A 15 4.80 16.40 -21.60
CA SER A 15 5.55 17.65 -21.43
C SER A 15 5.93 18.38 -22.73
N PRO A 16 6.26 17.71 -23.86
CA PRO A 16 6.60 18.40 -25.11
C PRO A 16 5.39 19.09 -25.77
N ALA A 17 4.16 18.68 -25.43
CA ALA A 17 2.93 19.29 -25.95
C ALA A 17 2.49 20.53 -25.14
N LEU A 18 3.13 20.80 -24.00
CA LEU A 18 2.76 21.90 -23.11
C LEU A 18 3.52 23.19 -23.45
N PRO A 19 2.90 24.37 -23.24
CA PRO A 19 3.59 25.67 -23.30
C PRO A 19 4.80 25.74 -22.35
N LYS A 20 5.82 26.53 -22.69
CA LYS A 20 7.12 26.56 -22.00
C LYS A 20 7.01 26.72 -20.47
N GLN A 21 6.17 27.63 -20.00
CA GLN A 21 5.99 27.93 -18.57
C GLN A 21 5.35 26.76 -17.83
N ILE A 22 4.31 26.16 -18.43
CA ILE A 22 3.58 25.02 -17.87
C ILE A 22 4.46 23.76 -17.91
N ARG A 23 5.29 23.60 -18.94
CA ARG A 23 6.22 22.47 -19.09
C ARG A 23 7.20 22.39 -17.92
N VAL A 24 7.78 23.51 -17.49
CA VAL A 24 8.70 23.52 -16.34
C VAL A 24 7.98 23.04 -15.08
N VAL A 25 6.79 23.58 -14.81
CA VAL A 25 5.97 23.17 -13.66
C VAL A 25 5.62 21.67 -13.73
N ALA A 26 5.22 21.18 -14.91
CA ALA A 26 4.88 19.78 -15.12
C ALA A 26 6.09 18.84 -14.87
N LEU A 27 7.28 19.21 -15.33
CA LEU A 27 8.50 18.42 -15.12
C LEU A 27 8.96 18.47 -13.65
N CYS A 28 8.86 19.62 -12.97
CA CYS A 28 9.12 19.70 -11.53
C CYS A 28 8.16 18.80 -10.75
N PHE A 29 6.86 18.85 -11.08
CA PHE A 29 5.86 18.01 -10.44
C PHE A 29 6.09 16.52 -10.71
N SER A 30 6.46 16.15 -11.95
CA SER A 30 6.89 14.80 -12.31
C SER A 30 8.09 14.33 -11.46
N GLY A 31 9.10 15.20 -11.26
CA GLY A 31 10.22 14.94 -10.35
C GLY A 31 9.77 14.70 -8.90
N SER A 32 8.83 15.49 -8.39
CA SER A 32 8.25 15.29 -7.05
C SER A 32 7.51 13.95 -6.94
N LEU A 33 6.74 13.56 -7.96
CA LEU A 33 6.06 12.27 -8.00
C LEU A 33 7.05 11.10 -7.99
N ARG A 34 8.18 11.20 -8.70
CA ARG A 34 9.25 10.20 -8.65
C ARG A 34 9.90 10.11 -7.28
N ALA A 35 10.14 11.24 -6.61
CA ALA A 35 10.65 11.25 -5.26
C ALA A 35 9.66 10.56 -4.28
N LEU A 36 8.36 10.87 -4.38
CA LEU A 36 7.31 10.21 -3.60
C LEU A 36 7.23 8.72 -3.89
N CYS A 37 7.37 8.32 -5.16
CA CYS A 37 7.47 6.92 -5.54
C CYS A 37 8.68 6.27 -4.87
N GLY A 38 9.86 6.87 -4.94
CA GLY A 38 11.09 6.35 -4.35
C GLY A 38 10.96 6.10 -2.85
N VAL A 39 10.36 7.05 -2.11
CA VAL A 39 10.09 6.88 -0.67
C VAL A 39 9.10 5.74 -0.41
N ALA A 40 7.98 5.70 -1.14
CA ALA A 40 6.96 4.67 -0.95
C ALA A 40 7.47 3.27 -1.34
N ALA A 41 8.19 3.16 -2.46
CA ALA A 41 8.78 1.92 -2.94
C ALA A 41 9.88 1.43 -2.01
N GLY A 42 10.76 2.34 -1.54
CA GLY A 42 11.82 2.01 -0.57
C GLY A 42 11.26 1.47 0.74
N GLY A 43 10.21 2.09 1.28
CA GLY A 43 9.52 1.59 2.48
C GLY A 43 8.87 0.22 2.28
N ALA A 44 8.15 0.02 1.16
CA ALA A 44 7.52 -1.25 0.83
C ALA A 44 8.57 -2.36 0.63
N LYS A 45 9.66 -2.06 -0.07
CA LYS A 45 10.79 -2.96 -0.30
C LYS A 45 11.44 -3.37 1.03
N ALA A 46 11.73 -2.42 1.91
CA ALA A 46 12.31 -2.73 3.22
C ALA A 46 11.40 -3.67 4.05
N ALA A 47 10.09 -3.41 4.06
CA ALA A 47 9.13 -4.27 4.74
C ALA A 47 9.08 -5.69 4.15
N LEU A 48 9.14 -5.83 2.82
CA LEU A 48 9.20 -7.12 2.13
C LEU A 48 10.52 -7.86 2.38
N SER A 49 11.66 -7.16 2.36
CA SER A 49 12.96 -7.75 2.68
C SER A 49 12.98 -8.33 4.10
N ILE A 50 12.41 -7.62 5.07
CA ILE A 50 12.26 -8.14 6.44
C ILE A 50 11.31 -9.32 6.47
N HIS A 51 10.20 -9.26 5.73
CA HIS A 51 9.23 -10.35 5.66
C HIS A 51 9.81 -11.65 5.09
N PHE A 52 10.68 -11.56 4.08
CA PHE A 52 11.28 -12.73 3.43
C PHE A 52 12.57 -13.22 4.09
N ALA A 53 13.17 -12.43 4.98
CA ALA A 53 14.33 -12.85 5.74
C ALA A 53 13.98 -14.00 6.71
N LYS A 54 14.79 -15.05 6.68
CA LYS A 54 14.68 -16.24 7.55
C LYS A 54 16.00 -16.33 8.30
N ALA A 55 16.00 -16.02 9.59
CA ALA A 55 17.19 -15.97 10.47
C ALA A 55 18.09 -14.71 10.33
N ASN A 56 17.47 -13.52 10.40
CA ASN A 56 18.19 -12.24 10.51
C ASN A 56 19.17 -11.96 9.35
N ASN A 57 18.92 -12.57 8.19
CA ASN A 57 19.74 -12.50 6.99
C ASN A 57 19.28 -11.40 6.02
N VAL A 58 18.71 -10.31 6.53
CA VAL A 58 18.18 -9.20 5.72
C VAL A 58 19.28 -8.58 4.84
N GLY A 59 20.52 -8.51 5.34
CA GLY A 59 21.66 -8.00 4.57
C GLY A 59 22.00 -8.86 3.34
N ASP A 60 22.06 -10.18 3.50
CA ASP A 60 22.32 -11.12 2.38
C ASP A 60 21.18 -11.08 1.36
N LEU A 61 19.93 -11.03 1.84
CA LEU A 61 18.76 -10.88 0.99
C LEU A 61 18.82 -9.59 0.16
N ASN A 62 19.08 -8.45 0.82
CA ASN A 62 19.19 -7.15 0.13
C ASN A 62 20.34 -7.11 -0.88
N ALA A 63 21.48 -7.74 -0.58
CA ALA A 63 22.62 -7.80 -1.50
C ALA A 63 22.29 -8.60 -2.77
N LYS A 64 21.60 -9.74 -2.62
CA LYS A 64 21.14 -10.57 -3.74
C LYS A 64 20.08 -9.86 -4.57
N ASP A 65 19.11 -9.26 -3.90
CA ASP A 65 18.03 -8.51 -4.54
C ASP A 65 18.56 -7.29 -5.31
N SER A 66 19.48 -6.51 -4.73
CA SER A 66 20.12 -5.38 -5.42
C SER A 66 20.92 -5.80 -6.66
N SER A 67 21.60 -6.96 -6.60
CA SER A 67 22.30 -7.51 -7.77
C SER A 67 21.30 -7.91 -8.86
N GLN A 68 20.17 -8.54 -8.47
CA GLN A 68 19.10 -8.89 -9.39
C GLN A 68 18.47 -7.65 -10.04
N GLU A 69 18.17 -6.61 -9.27
CA GLU A 69 17.65 -5.34 -9.79
C GLU A 69 18.60 -4.71 -10.81
N THR A 70 19.91 -4.76 -10.54
CA THR A 70 20.92 -4.24 -11.48
C THR A 70 20.90 -5.00 -12.80
N VAL A 71 20.91 -6.34 -12.76
CA VAL A 71 20.90 -7.17 -13.97
C VAL A 71 19.60 -6.96 -14.76
N ILE A 72 18.45 -7.00 -14.09
CA ILE A 72 17.15 -6.77 -14.73
C ILE A 72 17.07 -5.35 -15.29
N GLY A 73 17.62 -4.36 -14.59
CA GLY A 73 17.72 -2.98 -15.06
C GLY A 73 18.54 -2.86 -16.35
N LEU A 74 19.70 -3.53 -16.41
CA LEU A 74 20.53 -3.56 -17.62
C LEU A 74 19.80 -4.22 -18.80
N LEU A 75 19.17 -5.38 -18.58
CA LEU A 75 18.36 -6.05 -19.61
C LEU A 75 17.19 -5.17 -20.05
N GLY A 76 16.53 -4.50 -19.12
CA GLY A 76 15.44 -3.57 -19.39
C GLY A 76 15.89 -2.36 -20.21
N MET A 77 17.06 -1.79 -19.93
CA MET A 77 17.64 -0.71 -20.74
C MET A 77 18.01 -1.18 -22.15
N LEU A 78 18.57 -2.38 -22.29
CA LEU A 78 18.86 -2.96 -23.61
C LEU A 78 17.58 -3.17 -24.43
N ALA A 79 16.57 -3.82 -23.84
CA ALA A 79 15.27 -4.03 -24.47
C ALA A 79 14.57 -2.71 -24.79
N GLY A 80 14.59 -1.75 -23.86
CA GLY A 80 14.02 -0.41 -24.05
C GLY A 80 14.69 0.36 -25.18
N SER A 81 16.01 0.27 -25.29
CA SER A 81 16.78 0.90 -26.39
C SER A 81 16.39 0.32 -27.75
N PHE A 82 16.20 -0.99 -27.81
CA PHE A 82 15.71 -1.66 -29.02
C PHE A 82 14.28 -1.25 -29.36
N VAL A 83 13.38 -1.16 -28.38
CA VAL A 83 11.99 -0.72 -28.64
C VAL A 83 11.95 0.74 -29.12
N VAL A 84 12.68 1.63 -28.45
CA VAL A 84 12.72 3.06 -28.81
C VAL A 84 13.25 3.28 -30.23
N SER A 85 14.21 2.48 -30.70
CA SER A 85 14.71 2.62 -32.08
C SER A 85 13.67 2.30 -33.16
N HIS A 86 12.60 1.57 -32.81
CA HIS A 86 11.50 1.23 -33.73
C HIS A 86 10.27 2.13 -33.56
N VAL A 87 10.19 2.93 -32.49
CA VAL A 87 9.05 3.82 -32.21
C VAL A 87 9.34 5.22 -32.75
N THR A 88 8.78 5.54 -33.92
CA THR A 88 9.07 6.80 -34.64
C THR A 88 7.94 7.83 -34.59
N SER A 89 6.71 7.42 -34.26
CA SER A 89 5.53 8.30 -34.28
C SER A 89 4.98 8.58 -32.89
N ARG A 90 4.38 9.77 -32.72
CA ARG A 90 3.69 10.16 -31.47
C ARG A 90 2.63 9.15 -31.06
N GLY A 91 1.82 8.66 -32.02
CA GLY A 91 0.80 7.65 -31.75
C GLY A 91 1.40 6.34 -31.26
N ALA A 92 2.48 5.87 -31.90
CA ALA A 92 3.20 4.68 -31.45
C ALA A 92 3.77 4.85 -30.04
N THR A 93 4.34 6.01 -29.70
CA THR A 93 4.82 6.30 -28.34
C THR A 93 3.72 6.15 -27.30
N TRP A 94 2.54 6.72 -27.54
CA TRP A 94 1.41 6.61 -26.60
C TRP A 94 0.87 5.18 -26.50
N ILE A 95 0.79 4.44 -27.61
CA ILE A 95 0.37 3.03 -27.61
C ILE A 95 1.33 2.19 -26.76
N PHE A 96 2.64 2.29 -27.01
CA PHE A 96 3.64 1.57 -26.24
C PHE A 96 3.68 2.01 -24.78
N LEU A 97 3.55 3.31 -24.49
CA LEU A 97 3.48 3.83 -23.12
C LEU A 97 2.31 3.21 -22.35
N ILE A 98 1.09 3.28 -22.91
CA ILE A 98 -0.11 2.74 -22.26
C ILE A 98 0.00 1.22 -22.09
N LEU A 99 0.51 0.51 -23.11
CA LEU A 99 0.72 -0.94 -23.05
C LEU A 99 1.72 -1.31 -21.93
N LEU A 100 2.86 -0.63 -21.87
CA LEU A 100 3.89 -0.90 -20.87
C LEU A 100 3.42 -0.54 -19.45
N ILE A 101 2.68 0.56 -19.28
CA ILE A 101 2.04 0.92 -18.00
C ILE A 101 1.03 -0.16 -17.60
N ALA A 102 0.19 -0.63 -18.53
CA ALA A 102 -0.79 -1.67 -18.25
C ALA A 102 -0.11 -2.99 -17.82
N ILE A 103 0.96 -3.39 -18.52
CA ILE A 103 1.77 -4.56 -18.15
C ILE A 103 2.40 -4.35 -16.77
N HIS A 104 3.03 -3.19 -16.52
CA HIS A 104 3.65 -2.84 -15.24
C HIS A 104 2.66 -2.91 -14.07
N LEU A 105 1.48 -2.29 -14.20
CA LEU A 105 0.46 -2.32 -13.16
C LEU A 105 -0.13 -3.73 -12.97
N ALA A 106 -0.32 -4.48 -14.06
CA ALA A 106 -0.82 -5.85 -13.97
C ALA A 106 0.17 -6.77 -13.25
N THR A 107 1.46 -6.70 -13.58
CA THR A 107 2.49 -7.53 -12.93
C THR A 107 2.67 -7.13 -11.47
N ASN A 108 2.66 -5.84 -11.13
CA ASN A 108 2.69 -5.38 -9.74
C ASN A 108 1.46 -5.81 -8.96
N TYR A 109 0.27 -5.72 -9.55
CA TYR A 109 -0.95 -6.22 -8.93
C TYR A 109 -0.86 -7.72 -8.63
N LEU A 110 -0.40 -8.52 -9.59
CA LEU A 110 -0.21 -9.97 -9.41
C LEU A 110 0.86 -10.26 -8.33
N ALA A 111 1.96 -9.52 -8.32
CA ALA A 111 3.02 -9.65 -7.32
C ALA A 111 2.48 -9.38 -5.91
N VAL A 112 1.78 -8.26 -5.70
CA VAL A 112 1.17 -7.92 -4.40
C VAL A 112 0.15 -8.97 -3.98
N ARG A 113 -0.67 -9.50 -4.91
CA ARG A 113 -1.64 -10.58 -4.62
C ARG A 113 -0.97 -11.92 -4.30
N ALA A 114 0.25 -12.16 -4.76
CA ALA A 114 0.99 -13.37 -4.46
C ALA A 114 1.65 -13.34 -3.08
N VAL A 115 1.95 -12.15 -2.54
CA VAL A 115 2.57 -12.01 -1.22
C VAL A 115 1.57 -12.32 -0.11
N THR A 116 1.86 -13.35 0.67
CA THR A 116 1.14 -13.66 1.90
C THR A 116 1.92 -13.11 3.08
N MET A 117 1.61 -11.87 3.49
CA MET A 117 2.19 -11.32 4.73
C MET A 117 1.87 -12.24 5.91
N ASN A 118 2.68 -12.21 6.97
CA ASN A 118 2.40 -12.92 8.23
C ASN A 118 2.18 -11.96 9.41
N SER A 119 2.20 -10.65 9.16
CA SER A 119 1.85 -9.62 10.12
C SER A 119 0.36 -9.25 10.03
N PHE A 120 -0.19 -8.71 11.12
CA PHE A 120 -1.50 -8.08 11.09
C PHE A 120 -1.38 -6.66 10.55
N ASN A 121 -2.18 -6.37 9.52
CA ASN A 121 -2.57 -5.01 9.18
C ASN A 121 -4.02 -4.80 9.62
N ARG A 122 -4.50 -3.55 9.59
CA ARG A 122 -5.87 -3.21 10.05
C ARG A 122 -6.97 -4.00 9.32
N GLN A 123 -6.87 -4.13 8.00
CA GLN A 123 -7.84 -4.88 7.21
C GLN A 123 -7.81 -6.37 7.58
N ARG A 124 -6.62 -6.96 7.64
CA ARG A 124 -6.43 -8.35 8.01
C ARG A 124 -7.01 -8.67 9.36
N LEU A 125 -6.72 -7.82 10.35
CA LEU A 125 -7.23 -7.98 11.70
C LEU A 125 -8.77 -7.98 11.70
N SER A 126 -9.39 -7.02 10.99
CA SER A 126 -10.85 -6.99 10.82
C SER A 126 -11.39 -8.29 10.22
N LEU A 127 -10.75 -8.81 9.16
CA LEU A 127 -11.18 -10.03 8.48
C LEU A 127 -11.04 -11.28 9.37
N VAL A 128 -9.91 -11.40 10.08
CA VAL A 128 -9.66 -12.53 11.00
C VAL A 128 -10.61 -12.46 12.19
N TYR A 129 -10.80 -11.29 12.79
CA TYR A 129 -11.70 -11.09 13.91
C TYR A 129 -13.14 -11.44 13.56
N SER A 130 -13.63 -10.96 12.41
CA SER A 130 -14.96 -11.29 11.88
C SER A 130 -15.13 -12.81 11.66
N SER A 131 -14.13 -13.47 11.07
CA SER A 131 -14.17 -14.93 10.84
C SER A 131 -14.18 -15.73 12.15
N TYR A 132 -13.35 -15.32 13.12
CA TYR A 132 -13.26 -15.94 14.44
C TYR A 132 -14.56 -15.79 15.24
N ARG A 133 -15.18 -14.60 15.23
CA ARG A 133 -16.47 -14.35 15.90
C ARG A 133 -17.58 -15.28 15.41
N ARG A 134 -17.55 -15.66 14.14
CA ARG A 134 -18.57 -16.53 13.53
C ARG A 134 -18.30 -18.02 13.75
N THR A 135 -17.06 -18.45 13.53
CA THR A 135 -16.73 -19.88 13.45
C THR A 135 -15.97 -20.41 14.67
N GLY A 136 -15.44 -19.52 15.51
CA GLY A 136 -14.49 -19.85 16.57
C GLY A 136 -13.10 -20.25 16.05
N ILE A 137 -12.87 -20.18 14.74
CA ILE A 137 -11.63 -20.63 14.08
C ILE A 137 -10.86 -19.42 13.56
N ILE A 138 -9.55 -19.44 13.72
CA ILE A 138 -8.64 -18.42 13.20
C ILE A 138 -8.21 -18.82 11.78
N ASP A 139 -8.51 -17.98 10.80
CA ASP A 139 -8.10 -18.21 9.41
C ASP A 139 -6.57 -18.15 9.26
N SER A 140 -6.03 -18.99 8.37
CA SER A 140 -4.60 -18.93 8.03
C SER A 140 -4.29 -17.65 7.22
N PRO A 141 -3.05 -17.10 7.33
CA PRO A 141 -2.66 -15.91 6.59
C PRO A 141 -2.90 -16.01 5.07
N ARG A 142 -2.72 -17.20 4.50
CA ARG A 142 -2.96 -17.49 3.08
C ARG A 142 -4.44 -17.38 2.71
N ASN A 143 -5.35 -17.85 3.56
CA ASN A 143 -6.78 -17.74 3.31
C ASN A 143 -7.27 -16.31 3.47
N THR A 144 -6.77 -15.59 4.50
CA THR A 144 -7.12 -14.19 4.70
C THR A 144 -6.60 -13.31 3.57
N SER A 145 -5.36 -13.54 3.09
CA SER A 145 -4.75 -12.75 2.02
C SER A 145 -5.54 -12.76 0.72
N LYS A 146 -6.22 -13.87 0.39
CA LYS A 146 -7.12 -13.93 -0.77
C LYS A 146 -8.30 -12.95 -0.68
N ARG A 147 -8.77 -12.67 0.53
CA ARG A 147 -9.89 -11.75 0.85
C ARG A 147 -9.44 -10.30 1.01
N GLU A 148 -8.14 -10.03 1.14
CA GLU A 148 -7.61 -8.68 1.26
C GLU A 148 -7.80 -7.88 -0.03
N ARG A 149 -8.13 -6.61 0.11
CA ARG A 149 -8.37 -5.67 -0.99
C ARG A 149 -7.18 -4.72 -1.06
N ILE A 150 -6.58 -4.56 -2.24
CA ILE A 150 -5.41 -3.69 -2.41
C ILE A 150 -5.81 -2.21 -2.24
N PHE A 151 -6.93 -1.79 -2.84
CA PHE A 151 -7.43 -0.42 -2.73
C PHE A 151 -8.48 -0.31 -1.64
N THR A 152 -8.03 -0.22 -0.39
CA THR A 152 -8.91 0.12 0.74
C THR A 152 -8.34 1.28 1.55
N LYS A 153 -9.21 2.16 2.05
CA LYS A 153 -8.80 3.15 3.04
C LYS A 153 -8.50 2.39 4.34
N GLY A 154 -7.28 2.54 4.87
CA GLY A 154 -6.88 1.93 6.14
C GLY A 154 -7.85 2.32 7.26
N GLY A 155 -8.17 1.40 8.15
CA GLY A 155 -9.12 1.61 9.26
C GLY A 155 -10.56 1.24 8.94
N ARG A 156 -10.93 0.96 7.69
CA ARG A 156 -12.28 0.43 7.41
C ARG A 156 -12.45 -0.98 7.99
N LEU A 157 -13.54 -1.16 8.72
CA LEU A 157 -14.00 -2.45 9.22
C LEU A 157 -14.97 -3.05 8.21
N PHE A 158 -14.80 -4.32 7.92
CA PHE A 158 -15.69 -5.07 7.04
C PHE A 158 -16.39 -6.16 7.85
N ASP A 159 -17.68 -6.31 7.59
CA ASP A 159 -18.50 -7.37 8.11
C ASP A 159 -18.20 -8.69 7.39
N GLU A 160 -18.77 -9.77 7.91
CA GLU A 160 -18.75 -11.12 7.36
C GLU A 160 -19.22 -11.19 5.90
N THR A 161 -20.14 -10.29 5.50
CA THR A 161 -20.68 -10.17 4.14
C THR A 161 -19.87 -9.24 3.24
N ASP A 162 -18.68 -8.80 3.69
CA ASP A 162 -17.83 -7.82 3.01
C ASP A 162 -18.49 -6.43 2.85
N THR A 163 -19.51 -6.17 3.69
CA THR A 163 -20.15 -4.87 3.85
C THR A 163 -19.33 -4.00 4.80
N ASN A 164 -19.29 -2.70 4.55
CA ASN A 164 -18.52 -1.77 5.36
C ASN A 164 -19.28 -1.48 6.67
N LEU A 165 -18.73 -1.91 7.81
CA LEU A 165 -19.29 -1.68 9.14
C LEU A 165 -18.99 -0.28 9.68
N GLY A 166 -17.89 0.32 9.22
CA GLY A 166 -17.45 1.62 9.69
C GLY A 166 -15.94 1.79 9.62
N PHE A 167 -15.43 2.69 10.47
CA PHE A 167 -14.03 3.03 10.54
C PHE A 167 -13.55 2.88 11.99
N CYS A 168 -12.43 2.18 12.18
CA CYS A 168 -11.76 2.02 13.45
C CYS A 168 -10.32 2.52 13.33
N ASP A 169 -9.95 3.41 14.24
CA ASP A 169 -8.60 3.95 14.35
C ASP A 169 -7.88 3.36 15.56
N ILE A 170 -6.99 2.40 15.30
CA ILE A 170 -6.19 1.74 16.34
C ILE A 170 -4.97 2.61 16.67
N GLY A 171 -4.77 2.88 17.97
CA GLY A 171 -3.69 3.74 18.46
C GLY A 171 -4.03 5.24 18.49
N SER A 172 -5.32 5.57 18.39
CA SER A 172 -5.81 6.93 18.59
C SER A 172 -5.73 7.34 20.08
N SER A 173 -5.49 8.63 20.35
CA SER A 173 -5.47 9.13 21.72
C SER A 173 -6.86 9.05 22.34
N PHE A 174 -6.95 8.55 23.58
CA PHE A 174 -8.20 8.56 24.36
C PHE A 174 -8.80 9.97 24.49
N SER A 175 -7.99 11.03 24.42
CA SER A 175 -8.48 12.41 24.44
C SER A 175 -9.48 12.71 23.32
N LEU A 176 -9.41 12.00 22.19
CA LEU A 176 -10.36 12.17 21.08
C LEU A 176 -11.78 11.73 21.45
N LEU A 177 -11.94 10.72 22.31
CA LEU A 177 -13.25 10.29 22.79
C LEU A 177 -13.93 11.34 23.68
N PHE A 178 -13.14 12.17 24.37
CA PHE A 178 -13.65 13.26 25.20
C PHE A 178 -13.93 14.55 24.40
N GLN A 179 -13.42 14.64 23.17
CA GLN A 179 -13.54 15.81 22.31
C GLN A 179 -14.71 15.70 21.31
N GLU A 180 -15.18 14.49 21.00
CA GLU A 180 -16.39 14.27 20.21
C GLU A 180 -17.67 14.64 20.99
N ASN A 181 -18.56 15.34 20.29
CA ASN A 181 -19.66 16.16 20.81
C ASN A 181 -20.66 15.40 21.73
N ASN A 182 -21.36 16.16 22.58
CA ASN A 182 -22.38 15.74 23.58
C ASN A 182 -23.42 14.69 23.16
N ARG A 183 -23.54 14.35 21.87
CA ARG A 183 -24.50 13.37 21.34
C ARG A 183 -24.08 11.91 21.58
N GLN A 184 -22.78 11.62 21.72
CA GLN A 184 -22.23 10.29 22.05
C GLN A 184 -22.02 10.04 23.55
N ARG A 185 -22.11 11.08 24.40
CA ARG A 185 -22.00 10.93 25.86
C ARG A 185 -22.98 9.91 26.44
N SER A 186 -24.19 9.77 25.87
CA SER A 186 -25.16 8.77 26.35
C SER A 186 -24.78 7.31 26.06
N ILE A 187 -23.90 7.05 25.08
CA ILE A 187 -23.36 5.71 24.79
C ILE A 187 -22.14 5.44 25.68
N LEU A 188 -21.35 6.49 25.98
CA LEU A 188 -20.18 6.45 26.85
C LEU A 188 -20.51 6.35 28.35
N GLU A 189 -21.70 6.76 28.79
CA GLU A 189 -22.20 6.59 30.17
C GLU A 189 -22.66 5.17 30.50
N SER A 190 -22.46 4.19 29.61
CA SER A 190 -22.68 2.80 29.98
C SER A 190 -21.56 2.33 30.92
N SER A 191 -21.96 1.87 32.11
CA SER A 191 -21.14 1.28 33.19
C SER A 191 -19.92 0.45 32.74
N ARG A 192 -20.01 -0.18 31.58
CA ARG A 192 -18.96 -1.01 30.95
C ARG A 192 -17.65 -0.30 30.66
N LEU A 193 -17.64 1.01 30.39
CA LEU A 193 -16.40 1.73 30.10
C LEU A 193 -15.61 2.04 31.36
N ALA A 194 -16.30 2.41 32.45
CA ALA A 194 -15.68 2.55 33.77
C ALA A 194 -15.09 1.21 34.24
N ASP A 195 -15.83 0.11 34.02
CA ASP A 195 -15.36 -1.25 34.32
C ASP A 195 -14.09 -1.60 33.52
N LEU A 196 -14.04 -1.24 32.23
CA LEU A 196 -12.84 -1.39 31.39
C LEU A 196 -11.66 -0.57 31.93
N PHE A 197 -11.87 0.68 32.33
CA PHE A 197 -10.80 1.49 32.92
C PHE A 197 -10.30 0.92 34.26
N THR A 198 -11.18 0.35 35.08
CA THR A 198 -10.74 -0.36 36.30
C THR A 198 -9.99 -1.66 35.97
N LEU A 199 -10.42 -2.40 34.94
CA LEU A 199 -9.81 -3.67 34.54
C LEU A 199 -8.38 -3.46 34.01
N TYR A 200 -8.17 -2.39 33.24
CA TYR A 200 -6.88 -2.05 32.63
C TYR A 200 -6.15 -0.92 33.36
N ALA A 201 -6.51 -0.60 34.61
CA ALA A 201 -5.92 0.52 35.37
C ALA A 201 -4.40 0.42 35.54
N ASN A 202 -3.87 -0.81 35.55
CA ASN A 202 -2.43 -1.09 35.69
C ASN A 202 -1.72 -1.37 34.35
N GLU A 203 -2.47 -1.38 33.25
CA GLU A 203 -1.91 -1.63 31.92
C GLU A 203 -1.59 -0.31 31.25
N LYS A 204 -0.41 -0.24 30.62
CA LYS A 204 0.03 0.98 29.92
C LYS A 204 -0.85 1.31 28.69
N TYR A 205 -1.58 0.32 28.18
CA TYR A 205 -2.45 0.43 27.03
C TYR A 205 -3.69 -0.44 27.22
N ILE A 206 -4.84 0.06 26.79
CA ILE A 206 -6.08 -0.71 26.68
C ILE A 206 -6.11 -1.27 25.26
N LEU A 207 -6.04 -2.59 25.12
CA LEU A 207 -6.04 -3.32 23.84
C LEU A 207 -7.47 -3.56 23.33
#